data_AF-A0A351EUF1-F1
#
_entry.id   AF-A0A351EUF1-F1
#
_cell.length_a   1.000
_cell.length_b   1.000
_cell.length_c   1.000
_cell.angle_alpha   90.00
_cell.angle_beta   90.00
_cell.angle_gamma   90.00
#
_symmetry.space_group_name_H-M   'P 1'
#
loop_
_entity.id
_entity.type
_entity.pdbx_description
1 polymer ?
#
loop_
_entity_poly.entity_id
_entity_poly.type
_entity_poly.pdbx_seq_one_letter_code
_entity_poly.pdbx_strand_id
1 'polypeptide(L)'
;MQELDTLVVTAEVQAAIRRLVDRLGVVCVESTPRWSSIVDQLDFGSTYERPAVPGTTSTVVVLGLPADVLKHARDATDTFGFVMPVARIATSQIPGLGQRARSWRDDATLDLWHEGWSPINIDRLLVTTRDATIELVIGDVRPIPEVPVPND
;
A
#
# COMPACT_ATOMS: atom_id res chain seq x y z
N MET A 1 4.26 -8.81 18.53
CA MET A 1 3.91 -8.58 17.11
C MET A 1 2.39 -8.55 16.97
N GLN A 2 1.77 -7.59 17.67
CA GLN A 2 0.33 -7.42 17.96
C GLN A 2 -0.09 -5.97 17.62
N GLU A 3 0.78 -5.23 16.93
CA GLU A 3 0.81 -3.76 16.91
C GLU A 3 0.03 -3.16 15.73
N LEU A 4 -0.09 -3.91 14.63
CA LEU A 4 -0.94 -3.53 13.48
C LEU A 4 -2.43 -3.56 13.85
N ASP A 5 -2.82 -4.39 14.82
CA ASP A 5 -4.17 -4.40 15.39
C ASP A 5 -4.50 -3.10 16.16
N THR A 6 -3.48 -2.31 16.49
CA THR A 6 -3.60 -1.00 17.17
C THR A 6 -3.34 0.18 16.24
N LEU A 7 -3.27 -0.04 14.92
CA LEU A 7 -3.07 1.02 13.96
C LEU A 7 -4.27 1.97 14.01
N VAL A 8 -4.06 3.17 14.54
CA VAL A 8 -5.09 4.20 14.56
C VAL A 8 -5.15 4.80 13.17
N VAL A 9 -6.20 4.48 12.42
CA VAL A 9 -6.45 5.11 11.13
C VAL A 9 -6.76 6.60 11.36
N THR A 10 -5.84 7.47 10.91
CA THR A 10 -6.01 8.92 11.04
C THR A 10 -6.84 9.48 9.88
N ALA A 11 -7.33 10.71 10.04
CA ALA A 11 -8.07 11.40 8.98
C ALA A 11 -7.23 11.56 7.70
N GLU A 12 -5.91 11.73 7.83
CA GLU A 12 -4.98 11.82 6.70
C GLU A 12 -4.88 10.50 5.95
N VAL A 13 -4.84 9.37 6.66
CA VAL A 13 -4.85 8.03 6.04
C VAL A 13 -6.16 7.84 5.28
N GLN A 14 -7.31 8.16 5.89
CA GLN A 14 -8.61 8.07 5.21
C GLN A 14 -8.68 8.98 3.98
N ALA A 15 -8.14 10.19 4.07
CA ALA A 15 -8.10 11.11 2.93
C ALA A 15 -7.23 10.56 1.78
N ALA A 16 -6.09 9.92 2.09
CA ALA A 16 -5.25 9.28 1.09
C ALA A 16 -5.94 8.07 0.44
N ILE A 17 -6.63 7.23 1.23
CA ILE A 17 -7.43 6.11 0.70
C ILE A 17 -8.56 6.62 -0.20
N ARG A 18 -9.30 7.66 0.20
CA ARG A 18 -10.34 8.25 -0.65
C ARG A 18 -9.78 8.77 -1.97
N ARG A 19 -8.65 9.50 -1.93
CA ARG A 19 -7.98 9.94 -3.16
C ARG A 19 -7.55 8.77 -4.04
N LEU A 20 -7.11 7.65 -3.46
CA LEU A 20 -6.76 6.44 -4.21
C LEU A 20 -8.00 5.85 -4.88
N VAL A 21 -9.09 5.67 -4.14
CA VAL A 21 -10.36 5.14 -4.66
C VAL A 21 -10.93 6.05 -5.75
N ASP A 22 -10.93 7.38 -5.55
CA ASP A 22 -11.41 8.34 -6.55
C ASP A 22 -10.66 8.24 -7.88
N ARG A 23 -9.37 7.87 -7.85
CA ARG A 23 -8.56 7.66 -9.06
C ARG A 23 -8.81 6.33 -9.72
N LEU A 24 -8.95 5.26 -8.93
CA LEU A 24 -9.08 3.90 -9.42
C LEU A 24 -10.54 3.52 -9.77
N GLY A 25 -11.52 4.29 -9.28
CA GLY A 25 -12.94 4.03 -9.47
C GLY A 25 -13.44 2.92 -8.55
N VAL A 26 -13.96 1.84 -9.14
CA VAL A 26 -14.47 0.68 -8.38
C VAL A 26 -13.29 -0.20 -8.00
N VAL A 27 -13.13 -0.50 -6.71
CA VAL A 27 -11.95 -1.21 -6.20
C VAL A 27 -12.30 -2.54 -5.54
N CYS A 28 -11.44 -3.53 -5.75
CA CYS A 28 -11.44 -4.81 -5.04
C CYS A 28 -10.21 -4.87 -4.13
N VAL A 29 -10.39 -4.95 -2.81
CA VAL A 29 -9.25 -4.97 -1.87
C VAL A 29 -8.80 -6.41 -1.62
N GLU A 30 -7.58 -6.71 -2.01
CA GLU A 30 -6.88 -7.94 -1.66
C GLU A 30 -6.02 -7.71 -0.42
N SER A 31 -6.17 -8.56 0.59
CA SER A 31 -5.37 -8.48 1.80
C SER A 31 -5.08 -9.86 2.37
N THR A 32 -3.94 -10.00 3.06
CA THR A 32 -3.71 -11.22 3.86
C THR A 32 -4.61 -11.21 5.10
N PRO A 33 -4.94 -12.36 5.71
CA PRO A 33 -5.82 -12.42 6.87
C PRO A 33 -5.39 -11.48 8.03
N ARG A 34 -4.09 -11.20 8.13
CA ARG A 34 -3.51 -10.30 9.13
C ARG A 34 -3.88 -8.82 8.93
N TRP A 35 -4.22 -8.41 7.72
CA TRP A 35 -4.57 -7.03 7.36
C TRP A 35 -6.08 -6.82 7.23
N SER A 36 -6.87 -7.90 7.30
CA SER A 36 -8.33 -7.86 7.14
C SER A 36 -9.01 -6.91 8.14
N SER A 37 -8.55 -6.89 9.40
CA SER A 37 -9.04 -5.97 10.44
C SER A 37 -8.72 -4.50 10.17
N ILE A 38 -7.69 -4.22 9.37
CA ILE A 38 -7.30 -2.88 8.96
C ILE A 38 -8.09 -2.43 7.73
N VAL A 39 -8.41 -3.35 6.80
CA VAL A 39 -9.25 -3.05 5.63
C VAL A 39 -10.55 -2.37 6.06
N ASP A 40 -11.23 -2.93 7.06
CA ASP A 40 -12.50 -2.41 7.55
C ASP A 40 -12.37 -1.02 8.19
N GLN A 41 -11.19 -0.66 8.71
CA GLN A 41 -10.92 0.65 9.32
C GLN A 41 -10.50 1.72 8.31
N LEU A 42 -9.91 1.32 7.18
CA LEU A 42 -9.42 2.23 6.15
C LEU A 42 -10.55 2.90 5.34
N ASP A 43 -11.79 2.40 5.46
CA ASP A 43 -13.00 2.96 4.84
C ASP A 43 -12.82 3.24 3.34
N PHE A 44 -12.75 2.16 2.55
CA PHE A 44 -12.72 2.23 1.08
C PHE A 44 -14.05 2.69 0.45
N GLY A 45 -15.06 3.06 1.27
CA GLY A 45 -16.33 3.62 0.82
C GLY A 45 -17.30 2.59 0.20
N SER A 46 -18.38 3.08 -0.41
CA SER A 46 -19.43 2.26 -1.03
C SER A 46 -19.07 1.68 -2.41
N THR A 47 -17.93 2.11 -2.97
CA THR A 47 -17.34 1.59 -4.21
C THR A 47 -16.44 0.37 -3.97
N TYR A 48 -16.36 -0.09 -2.72
CA TYR A 48 -15.73 -1.34 -2.32
C TYR A 48 -16.69 -2.50 -2.54
N GLU A 49 -16.33 -3.40 -3.46
CA GLU A 49 -17.02 -4.67 -3.64
C GLU A 49 -16.19 -5.80 -2.99
N ARG A 50 -16.74 -6.46 -1.96
CA ARG A 50 -16.38 -7.86 -1.67
C ARG A 50 -16.98 -8.71 -2.79
N PRO A 51 -16.25 -9.71 -3.30
CA PRO A 51 -16.07 -9.85 -4.74
C PRO A 51 -17.37 -10.05 -5.52
N ALA A 52 -17.41 -9.34 -6.66
CA ALA A 52 -18.22 -9.51 -7.86
C ALA A 52 -19.66 -9.00 -7.83
N VAL A 53 -19.87 -7.71 -8.14
CA VAL A 53 -21.02 -7.32 -8.98
C VAL A 53 -20.68 -7.66 -10.43
N PRO A 54 -21.42 -8.57 -11.09
CA PRO A 54 -21.17 -8.93 -12.48
C PRO A 54 -21.36 -7.71 -13.40
N GLY A 55 -20.31 -7.32 -14.12
CA GLY A 55 -20.33 -6.23 -15.09
C GLY A 55 -19.47 -5.02 -14.74
N THR A 56 -18.91 -4.97 -13.52
CA THR A 56 -17.98 -3.91 -13.09
C THR A 56 -16.54 -4.41 -13.16
N THR A 57 -15.71 -3.79 -14.00
CA THR A 57 -14.25 -4.03 -13.96
C THR A 57 -13.71 -3.31 -12.74
N SER A 58 -13.43 -4.06 -11.67
CA SER A 58 -12.84 -3.50 -10.45
C SER A 58 -11.31 -3.50 -10.54
N THR A 59 -10.68 -2.42 -10.10
CA THR A 59 -9.23 -2.35 -9.96
C THR A 59 -8.81 -2.93 -8.62
N VAL A 60 -7.80 -3.79 -8.63
CA VAL A 60 -7.31 -4.41 -7.38
C VAL A 60 -6.53 -3.38 -6.56
N VAL A 61 -6.76 -3.37 -5.25
CA VAL A 61 -5.94 -2.66 -4.27
C VAL A 61 -5.36 -3.66 -3.28
N VAL A 62 -4.04 -3.78 -3.24
CA VAL A 62 -3.35 -4.73 -2.36
C VAL A 62 -2.99 -4.06 -1.04
N LEU A 63 -3.56 -4.54 0.06
CA LEU A 63 -3.20 -4.13 1.42
C LEU A 63 -2.34 -5.22 2.07
N GLY A 64 -1.06 -4.93 2.27
CA GLY A 64 -0.13 -5.93 2.81
C GLY A 64 1.29 -5.42 2.99
N LEU A 65 2.19 -6.34 3.33
CA LEU A 65 3.62 -6.03 3.36
C LEU A 65 4.15 -5.81 1.93
N PRO A 66 5.30 -5.15 1.75
CA PRO A 66 5.93 -5.01 0.43
C PRO A 66 6.06 -6.33 -0.34
N ALA A 67 6.34 -7.43 0.34
CA ALA A 67 6.42 -8.75 -0.29
C ALA A 67 5.08 -9.24 -0.85
N ASP A 68 3.96 -8.90 -0.20
CA ASP A 68 2.61 -9.26 -0.66
C ASP A 68 2.25 -8.46 -1.92
N VAL A 69 2.56 -7.15 -1.91
CA VAL A 69 2.35 -6.26 -3.06
C VAL A 69 3.19 -6.73 -4.27
N LEU A 70 4.46 -7.07 -4.04
CA LEU A 70 5.33 -7.58 -5.11
C LEU A 70 4.89 -8.94 -5.64
N LYS A 71 4.33 -9.79 -4.78
CA LYS A 71 3.76 -11.06 -5.22
C LYS A 71 2.60 -10.82 -6.19
N HIS A 72 1.69 -9.89 -5.86
CA HIS A 72 0.61 -9.51 -6.77
C HIS A 72 1.15 -8.90 -8.08
N ALA A 73 2.14 -8.01 -7.98
CA ALA A 73 2.75 -7.34 -9.13
C ALA A 73 3.28 -8.29 -10.21
N ARG A 74 3.74 -9.50 -9.83
CA ARG A 74 4.24 -10.50 -10.78
C ARG A 74 3.17 -11.15 -11.65
N ASP A 75 1.95 -11.20 -11.14
CA ASP A 75 0.81 -11.84 -11.81
C ASP A 75 -0.15 -10.79 -12.41
N ALA A 76 -0.02 -9.52 -12.03
CA ALA A 76 -0.86 -8.43 -12.49
C ALA A 76 -0.61 -8.12 -13.97
N THR A 77 -1.70 -7.81 -14.70
CA THR A 77 -1.66 -7.38 -16.11
C THR A 77 -2.04 -5.92 -16.29
N ASP A 78 -2.69 -5.35 -15.29
CA ASP A 78 -3.30 -4.03 -15.35
C ASP A 78 -2.90 -3.18 -14.13
N THR A 79 -3.22 -1.89 -14.22
CA THR A 79 -3.01 -0.94 -13.11
C THR A 79 -3.67 -1.45 -11.83
N PHE A 80 -2.96 -1.32 -10.71
CA PHE A 80 -3.47 -1.67 -9.38
C PHE A 80 -3.02 -0.66 -8.32
N GLY A 81 -3.78 -0.59 -7.24
CA GLY A 81 -3.45 0.19 -6.05
C GLY A 81 -2.71 -0.63 -5.00
N PHE A 82 -2.01 0.03 -4.10
CA PHE A 82 -1.36 -0.61 -2.97
C PHE A 82 -1.37 0.26 -1.72
N VAL A 83 -1.38 -0.42 -0.58
CA VAL A 83 -1.20 0.16 0.74
C VAL A 83 -0.23 -0.75 1.49
N MET A 84 0.96 -0.24 1.82
CA MET A 84 2.00 -1.06 2.47
C MET A 84 2.82 -0.29 3.50
N PRO A 85 3.20 -0.91 4.62
CA PRO A 85 4.16 -0.33 5.55
C PRO A 85 5.58 -0.54 5.03
N VAL A 86 6.39 0.51 5.03
CA VAL A 86 7.78 0.46 4.51
C VAL A 86 8.84 0.76 5.56
N ALA A 87 8.48 1.42 6.66
CA ALA A 87 9.41 1.68 7.75
C ALA A 87 8.72 1.58 9.11
N ARG A 88 9.51 1.16 10.10
CA ARG A 88 9.13 1.18 11.51
C ARG A 88 10.14 2.04 12.28
N ILE A 89 9.65 3.09 12.89
CA ILE A 89 10.41 3.98 13.76
C ILE A 89 10.01 3.60 15.19
N ALA A 90 10.92 2.93 15.90
CA ALA A 90 10.68 2.60 17.30
C ALA A 90 10.56 3.90 18.11
N THR A 91 9.50 4.00 18.92
CA THR A 91 9.32 5.12 19.83
C THR A 91 10.27 4.91 21.01
N SER A 92 11.54 5.29 20.86
CA SER A 92 12.46 5.29 21.99
C SER A 92 11.93 6.30 23.03
N GLN A 93 11.60 5.81 24.23
CA GLN A 93 11.17 6.65 25.36
C GLN A 93 12.29 7.57 25.90
N ILE A 94 13.44 7.65 25.22
CA ILE A 94 14.56 8.51 25.57
C ILE A 94 14.65 9.67 24.56
N PRO A 95 14.30 10.91 24.96
CA PRO A 95 14.47 12.08 24.12
C PRO A 95 15.93 12.21 23.68
N GLY A 96 16.19 12.21 22.37
CA GLY A 96 17.53 12.39 21.80
C GLY A 96 18.22 11.13 21.26
N LEU A 97 17.68 9.93 21.50
CA LEU A 97 18.14 8.68 20.87
C LEU A 97 17.06 8.15 19.94
N GLY A 98 16.77 8.90 18.87
CA GLY A 98 15.96 8.46 17.74
C GLY A 98 16.71 7.38 16.96
N GLN A 99 16.79 6.16 17.50
CA GLN A 99 17.21 5.02 16.71
C GLN A 99 16.13 4.78 15.65
N ARG A 100 16.38 5.26 14.42
CA ARG A 100 15.76 4.67 13.24
C ARG A 100 16.12 3.19 13.27
N ALA A 101 15.17 2.34 13.62
CA ALA A 101 15.26 0.94 13.27
C ALA A 101 15.14 0.86 11.74
N ARG A 102 16.24 1.09 11.03
CA ARG A 102 16.31 0.84 9.59
C ARG A 102 16.35 -0.66 9.38
N SER A 103 15.19 -1.24 9.11
CA SER A 103 15.01 -2.00 7.88
C SER A 103 13.54 -2.36 7.73
N TRP A 104 13.01 -2.14 6.53
CA TRP A 104 12.39 -3.16 5.68
C TRP A 104 12.35 -2.60 4.24
N ARG A 105 13.49 -2.77 3.53
CA ARG A 105 13.82 -2.27 2.18
C ARG A 105 13.82 -0.73 2.06
N ASP A 106 14.97 -0.16 1.73
CA ASP A 106 15.19 1.30 1.70
C ASP A 106 14.25 2.05 0.73
N ASP A 107 13.66 1.34 -0.25
CA ASP A 107 12.50 1.83 -0.98
C ASP A 107 11.71 0.66 -1.59
N ALA A 108 10.66 0.19 -0.90
CA ALA A 108 9.78 -0.86 -1.43
C ALA A 108 9.13 -0.48 -2.79
N THR A 109 9.02 0.82 -3.10
CA THR A 109 8.48 1.26 -4.38
C THR A 109 9.47 1.10 -5.53
N LEU A 110 10.77 1.01 -5.24
CA LEU A 110 11.82 0.71 -6.22
C LEU A 110 11.79 -0.76 -6.66
N ASP A 111 11.35 -1.66 -5.78
CA ASP A 111 11.14 -3.05 -6.18
C ASP A 111 9.99 -3.19 -7.19
N LEU A 112 8.97 -2.33 -7.11
CA LEU A 112 7.90 -2.29 -8.12
C LEU A 112 8.47 -1.90 -9.49
N TRP A 113 9.38 -0.92 -9.53
CA TRP A 113 10.10 -0.56 -10.76
C TRP A 113 10.87 -1.74 -11.35
N HIS A 114 11.57 -2.51 -10.52
CA HIS A 114 12.30 -3.70 -10.97
C HIS A 114 11.39 -4.80 -11.51
N GLU A 115 10.16 -4.89 -11.01
CA GLU A 115 9.14 -5.84 -11.49
C GLU A 115 8.32 -5.26 -12.67
N GLY A 116 8.73 -4.15 -13.27
CA GLY A 116 8.08 -3.59 -14.47
C GLY A 116 6.94 -2.61 -14.20
N TRP A 117 6.82 -2.10 -12.96
CA TRP A 117 5.72 -1.23 -12.54
C TRP A 117 6.21 0.16 -12.14
N SER A 118 5.54 1.19 -12.64
CA SER A 118 5.81 2.59 -12.30
C SER A 118 4.80 3.08 -11.25
N PRO A 119 5.20 3.34 -10.00
CA PRO A 119 4.38 4.00 -9.00
C PRO A 119 4.20 5.48 -9.34
N ILE A 120 2.96 5.98 -9.31
CA ILE A 120 2.62 7.30 -9.89
C ILE A 120 1.93 8.29 -8.96
N ASN A 121 1.10 7.88 -8.02
CA ASN A 121 0.43 8.81 -7.09
C ASN A 121 0.64 8.37 -5.64
N ILE A 122 1.84 8.66 -5.12
CA ILE A 122 2.31 8.12 -3.85
C ILE A 122 2.08 9.11 -2.70
N ASP A 123 1.31 8.70 -1.71
CA ASP A 123 1.21 9.32 -0.39
C ASP A 123 2.11 8.53 0.60
N ARG A 124 2.99 9.22 1.33
CA ARG A 124 3.80 8.64 2.43
C ARG A 124 3.36 9.25 3.75
N LEU A 125 2.78 8.44 4.62
CA LEU A 125 2.15 8.88 5.86
C LEU A 125 2.79 8.20 7.07
N LEU A 126 3.08 8.96 8.12
CA LEU A 126 3.52 8.43 9.40
C LEU A 126 2.30 8.17 10.29
N VAL A 127 2.10 6.92 10.67
CA VAL A 127 1.00 6.47 11.52
C VAL A 127 1.55 5.97 12.83
N THR A 128 1.20 6.65 13.92
CA THR A 128 1.63 6.27 15.27
C THR A 128 0.74 5.16 15.81
N THR A 129 1.36 4.06 16.22
CA THR A 129 0.75 3.00 17.01
C THR A 129 1.18 3.12 18.47
N ARG A 130 0.69 2.23 19.32
CA ARG A 130 1.07 2.21 20.75
C ARG A 130 2.59 2.11 20.96
N ASP A 131 3.28 1.35 20.11
CA ASP A 131 4.66 0.91 20.35
C ASP A 131 5.66 1.43 19.29
N ALA A 132 5.18 2.04 18.20
CA ALA A 132 6.03 2.53 17.12
C ALA A 132 5.33 3.60 16.28
N THR A 133 6.08 4.31 15.45
CA THR A 133 5.55 5.01 14.29
C THR A 133 5.85 4.21 13.03
N ILE A 134 4.82 3.98 12.21
CA ILE A 134 4.90 3.21 10.97
C ILE A 134 4.80 4.19 9.80
N GLU A 135 5.70 4.10 8.83
CA GLU A 135 5.54 4.77 7.55
C GLU A 135 4.69 3.88 6.63
N LEU A 136 3.49 4.34 6.32
CA LEU A 136 2.61 3.75 5.31
C LEU A 136 2.82 4.46 3.98
N VAL A 137 2.88 3.66 2.91
CA VAL A 137 2.89 4.13 1.53
C VAL A 137 1.60 3.70 0.89
N ILE A 138 0.87 4.67 0.33
CA ILE A 138 -0.41 4.49 -0.35
C ILE A 138 -0.24 5.01 -1.77
N GLY A 139 -0.62 4.24 -2.77
CA GLY A 139 -0.55 4.71 -4.15
C GLY A 139 -1.03 3.71 -5.17
N ASP A 140 -0.86 4.05 -6.44
CA ASP A 140 -1.17 3.21 -7.58
C ASP A 140 0.05 3.07 -8.49
N VAL A 141 0.08 1.96 -9.21
CA VAL A 141 1.10 1.64 -10.21
C VAL A 141 0.49 1.44 -11.59
N ARG A 142 1.29 1.73 -12.62
CA ARG A 142 0.98 1.35 -14.00
C ARG A 142 2.11 0.51 -14.60
N PRO A 143 1.85 -0.33 -15.61
CA PRO A 143 2.91 -1.01 -16.35
C PRO A 143 3.89 0.01 -16.94
N ILE A 144 5.19 -0.28 -16.83
CA ILE A 144 6.22 0.47 -17.55
C ILE A 144 6.12 0.08 -19.03
N PRO A 145 5.97 1.04 -19.96
CA PRO A 145 5.95 0.71 -21.38
C PRO A 145 7.24 0.00 -21.78
N GLU A 146 7.12 -1.18 -22.39
CA GLU A 146 8.26 -1.80 -23.05
C GLU A 146 8.68 -0.91 -24.23
N VAL A 147 9.87 -0.32 -24.15
CA VAL A 147 10.47 0.36 -25.30
C VAL A 147 11.10 -0.73 -26.16
N PRO A 148 10.62 -0.95 -27.40
CA PRO A 148 11.27 -1.91 -28.29
C PRO A 148 12.70 -1.46 -28.51
N VAL A 149 13.67 -2.27 -28.10
CA VAL A 149 15.06 -2.07 -28.50
C VAL A 149 15.11 -2.40 -29.99
N PRO A 150 15.53 -1.47 -30.87
CA PRO A 150 15.72 -1.80 -32.27
C PRO A 150 16.73 -2.94 -32.36
N ASN A 151 16.35 -4.04 -33.01
CA ASN A 151 17.31 -5.06 -33.40
C ASN A 151 18.19 -4.43 -34.50
N ASP A 152 19.48 -4.27 -34.22
CA ASP A 152 20.50 -3.93 -35.21
C ASP A 152 20.67 -5.07 -36.25
#